data_AF-A0A0A2LP17-F1
#
_entry.id   AF-A0A0A2LP17-F1
#
_cell.length_a   1.000
_cell.length_b   1.000
_cell.length_c   1.000
_cell.angle_alpha   90.00
_cell.angle_beta   90.00
_cell.angle_gamma   90.00
#
_symmetry.space_group_name_H-M   'P 1'
#
loop_
_entity.id
_entity.type
_entity.pdbx_description
1 polymer ?
#
loop_
_entity_poly.entity_id
_entity_poly.type
_entity_poly.pdbx_seq_one_letter_code
_entity_poly.pdbx_strand_id
1 'polypeptide(L)'
;MSDEEKLRLYKEDLGIFTYTETGFDLENNKHVNWNDITKVTSYKEDLIAIDCIYISIELEADEVFRINEETPGYYQFMLKLEENIEIKPTWFQEVAFPAFERNETVIYEKSKISFNQ
;
A
#
# COMPACT_ATOMS: atom_id res chain seq x y z
N MET A 1 -25.81 9.62 -11.37
CA MET A 1 -25.00 8.56 -10.75
C MET A 1 -25.21 8.66 -9.24
N SER A 2 -25.79 7.63 -8.64
CA SER A 2 -25.99 7.54 -7.19
C SER A 2 -24.65 7.38 -6.47
N ASP A 3 -24.62 7.62 -5.16
CA ASP A 3 -23.39 7.42 -4.37
C ASP A 3 -23.01 5.93 -4.27
N GLU A 4 -23.98 5.02 -4.35
CA GLU A 4 -23.75 3.58 -4.44
C GLU A 4 -23.01 3.19 -5.73
N GLU A 5 -23.39 3.78 -6.86
CA GLU A 5 -22.74 3.56 -8.15
C GLU A 5 -21.30 4.09 -8.12
N LYS A 6 -21.06 5.26 -7.52
CA LYS A 6 -19.70 5.81 -7.34
C LYS A 6 -18.83 4.89 -6.49
N LEU A 7 -19.36 4.42 -5.37
CA LEU A 7 -18.63 3.53 -4.47
C LEU A 7 -18.29 2.21 -5.17
N ARG A 8 -19.21 1.67 -5.96
CA ARG A 8 -18.97 0.46 -6.75
C ARG A 8 -17.84 0.68 -7.77
N LEU A 9 -17.90 1.76 -8.54
CA LEU A 9 -16.87 2.09 -9.52
C LEU A 9 -15.50 2.26 -8.86
N TYR A 10 -15.43 2.97 -7.73
CA TYR A 10 -14.19 3.10 -6.96
C TYR A 10 -13.64 1.74 -6.50
N LYS A 11 -14.51 0.84 -6.05
CA LYS A 11 -14.10 -0.50 -5.61
C LYS A 11 -13.69 -1.41 -6.75
N GLU A 12 -14.21 -1.22 -7.95
CA GLU A 12 -13.87 -2.02 -9.15
C GLU A 12 -12.71 -1.42 -9.96
N ASP A 13 -12.26 -0.21 -9.61
CA ASP A 13 -11.17 0.48 -10.30
C ASP A 13 -9.82 -0.17 -10.00
N LEU A 14 -9.16 -0.68 -11.04
CA LEU A 14 -7.78 -1.16 -10.97
C LEU A 14 -6.76 -0.03 -11.15
N GLY A 15 -7.21 1.12 -11.66
CA GLY A 15 -6.40 2.30 -11.87
C GLY A 15 -5.15 2.03 -12.69
N ILE A 16 -3.99 2.39 -12.12
CA ILE A 16 -2.68 2.26 -12.76
C ILE A 16 -2.06 0.87 -12.63
N PHE A 17 -2.76 -0.10 -12.03
CA PHE A 17 -2.23 -1.42 -11.71
C PHE A 17 -2.77 -2.51 -12.65
N THR A 18 -1.88 -3.42 -13.04
CA THR A 18 -2.25 -4.72 -13.60
C THR A 18 -1.78 -5.81 -12.66
N TYR A 19 -2.64 -6.79 -12.35
CA TYR A 19 -2.34 -7.85 -11.40
C TYR A 19 -2.10 -9.18 -12.10
N THR A 20 -1.16 -9.94 -11.56
CA THR A 20 -0.86 -11.33 -11.93
C THR A 20 -0.97 -12.22 -10.69
N GLU A 21 -0.79 -13.53 -10.84
CA GLU A 21 -0.78 -14.45 -9.69
C GLU A 21 0.39 -14.19 -8.74
N THR A 22 1.53 -13.71 -9.22
CA THR A 22 2.77 -13.58 -8.45
C THR A 22 3.11 -12.15 -8.05
N GLY A 23 2.40 -11.16 -8.58
CA GLY A 23 2.77 -9.76 -8.46
C GLY A 23 1.86 -8.80 -9.21
N PHE A 24 2.37 -7.60 -9.44
CA PHE A 24 1.66 -6.53 -10.14
C PHE A 24 2.62 -5.68 -10.96
N ASP A 25 2.06 -4.98 -11.94
CA ASP A 25 2.73 -3.99 -12.76
C ASP A 25 2.09 -2.62 -12.49
N LEU A 26 2.91 -1.58 -12.34
CA LEU A 26 2.44 -0.19 -12.45
C LEU A 26 2.57 0.26 -13.91
N GLU A 27 1.63 1.04 -14.42
CA GLU A 27 1.63 1.53 -15.79
C GLU A 27 3.01 2.12 -16.19
N ASN A 28 3.65 1.53 -17.21
CA ASN A 28 5.00 1.85 -17.72
C ASN A 28 6.22 1.43 -16.87
N ASN A 29 6.05 0.65 -15.80
CA ASN A 29 7.13 0.16 -14.92
C ASN A 29 7.43 -1.34 -15.07
N LYS A 30 8.49 -1.77 -14.39
CA LYS A 30 8.91 -3.16 -14.19
C LYS A 30 7.89 -3.91 -13.32
N HIS A 31 7.74 -5.21 -13.61
CA HIS A 31 6.96 -6.13 -12.80
C HIS A 31 7.51 -6.26 -11.37
N VAL A 32 6.63 -6.21 -10.37
CA VAL A 32 6.97 -6.38 -8.96
C VAL A 32 6.33 -7.67 -8.46
N ASN A 33 7.14 -8.65 -8.04
CA ASN A 33 6.61 -9.82 -7.34
C ASN A 33 6.26 -9.47 -5.90
N TRP A 34 5.19 -10.06 -5.37
CA TRP A 34 4.84 -9.90 -3.95
C TRP A 34 5.99 -10.33 -3.02
N ASN A 35 6.72 -11.37 -3.41
CA ASN A 35 7.88 -11.87 -2.68
C ASN A 35 9.08 -10.91 -2.68
N ASP A 36 9.14 -9.97 -3.62
CA ASP A 36 10.25 -9.00 -3.70
C ASP A 36 10.03 -7.82 -2.73
N ILE A 37 8.83 -7.69 -2.16
CA ILE A 37 8.53 -6.69 -1.13
C ILE A 37 9.29 -7.04 0.14
N THR A 38 10.16 -6.13 0.59
CA THR A 38 10.95 -6.30 1.80
C THR A 38 10.36 -5.55 2.98
N LYS A 39 9.68 -4.43 2.74
CA LYS A 39 9.07 -3.62 3.78
C LYS A 39 7.93 -2.79 3.20
N VAL A 40 6.86 -2.66 3.97
CA VAL A 40 5.77 -1.72 3.70
C VAL A 40 5.64 -0.78 4.87
N THR A 41 5.73 0.51 4.57
CA THR A 41 5.56 1.58 5.54
C THR A 41 4.34 2.41 5.15
N SER A 42 3.45 2.63 6.09
CA SER A 42 2.33 3.56 5.92
C SER A 42 2.50 4.75 6.84
N TYR A 43 2.11 5.92 6.36
CA TYR A 43 2.12 7.17 7.12
C TYR A 43 1.03 8.07 6.58
N LYS A 44 0.59 9.03 7.39
CA LYS A 44 -0.29 10.10 6.91
C LYS A 44 0.51 11.36 6.66
N GLU A 45 0.14 12.10 5.63
CA GLU A 45 0.66 13.43 5.37
C GLU A 45 -0.45 14.45 5.58
N ASP A 46 -0.19 15.43 6.45
CA ASP A 46 -1.13 16.49 6.78
C ASP A 46 -1.20 17.50 5.62
N LEU A 47 -2.19 17.36 4.73
CA LEU A 47 -2.44 18.28 3.62
C LEU A 47 -3.38 19.42 4.05
N ILE A 48 -2.90 20.33 4.92
CA ILE A 48 -3.57 21.55 5.42
C ILE A 48 -4.95 21.33 6.09
N ALA A 49 -5.93 20.78 5.36
CA ALA A 49 -7.30 20.51 5.79
C ALA A 49 -7.71 19.03 5.64
N ILE A 50 -6.92 18.18 4.98
CA ILE A 50 -7.20 16.75 4.80
C ILE A 50 -5.97 15.90 5.19
N ASP A 51 -6.22 14.76 5.80
CA ASP A 51 -5.20 13.73 5.98
C ASP A 51 -5.19 12.86 4.72
N CYS A 52 -4.01 12.55 4.18
CA CYS A 52 -3.85 11.60 3.09
C CYS A 52 -2.93 10.47 3.53
N ILE A 53 -3.40 9.22 3.47
CA ILE A 53 -2.60 8.05 3.80
C ILE A 53 -1.73 7.65 2.60
N TYR A 54 -0.44 7.50 2.87
CA TYR A 54 0.55 6.98 1.95
C TYR A 54 0.93 5.55 2.30
N ILE A 55 1.27 4.80 1.25
CA ILE A 55 1.86 3.46 1.32
C ILE A 55 3.17 3.52 0.54
N SER A 56 4.26 3.24 1.24
CA SER A 56 5.60 3.14 0.69
C SER A 56 6.01 1.67 0.67
N ILE A 57 6.29 1.15 -0.51
CA ILE A 57 6.72 -0.23 -0.74
C ILE A 57 8.21 -0.20 -1.04
N GLU A 58 8.99 -0.90 -0.22
CA GLU A 58 10.42 -1.10 -0.41
C GLU A 58 10.65 -2.51 -0.98
N LEU A 59 11.38 -2.59 -2.10
CA LEU A 59 11.71 -3.84 -2.79
C LEU A 59 13.15 -4.27 -2.49
N GLU A 60 13.51 -5.49 -2.91
CA GLU A 60 14.91 -5.90 -2.98
C GLU A 60 15.69 -4.95 -3.92
N ALA A 61 16.90 -4.53 -3.50
CA ALA A 61 17.76 -3.52 -4.15
C ALA A 61 17.39 -2.03 -3.96
N ASP A 62 16.72 -1.69 -2.86
CA ASP A 62 16.41 -0.30 -2.45
C ASP A 62 15.52 0.48 -3.44
N GLU A 63 14.85 -0.21 -4.37
CA GLU A 63 13.78 0.37 -5.18
C GLU A 63 12.57 0.65 -4.27
N VAL A 64 12.09 1.91 -4.28
CA VAL A 64 10.94 2.34 -3.49
C VAL A 64 9.91 2.98 -4.40
N PHE A 65 8.67 2.54 -4.30
CA PHE A 65 7.55 3.27 -4.89
C PHE A 65 6.52 3.62 -3.82
N ARG A 66 5.79 4.72 -4.08
CA ARG A 66 4.82 5.29 -3.15
C ARG A 66 3.51 5.53 -3.87
N ILE A 67 2.43 5.18 -3.19
CA ILE A 67 1.07 5.47 -3.60
C ILE A 67 0.31 6.06 -2.41
N ASN A 68 -0.85 6.64 -2.67
CA ASN A 68 -1.68 7.24 -1.64
C ASN A 68 -3.17 7.00 -1.94
N GLU A 69 -4.04 7.43 -1.03
CA GLU A 69 -5.51 7.27 -1.15
C GLU A 69 -6.10 7.88 -2.43
N GLU A 70 -5.43 8.86 -3.02
CA GLU A 70 -5.87 9.49 -4.28
C GLU A 70 -5.35 8.76 -5.53
N THR A 71 -4.44 7.79 -5.38
CA THR A 71 -3.91 7.02 -6.48
C THR A 71 -5.02 6.15 -7.09
N PRO A 72 -5.29 6.25 -8.41
CA PRO A 72 -6.27 5.37 -9.06
C PRO A 72 -5.95 3.91 -8.78
N GLY A 73 -6.96 3.14 -8.37
CA GLY A 73 -6.79 1.73 -7.99
C GLY A 73 -6.23 1.47 -6.59
N TYR A 74 -6.02 2.49 -5.76
CA TYR A 74 -5.52 2.34 -4.38
C TYR A 74 -6.27 1.28 -3.56
N TYR A 75 -7.61 1.31 -3.60
CA TYR A 75 -8.43 0.34 -2.86
C TYR A 75 -8.15 -1.10 -3.28
N GLN A 76 -8.09 -1.35 -4.60
CA GLN A 76 -7.78 -2.67 -5.14
C GLN A 76 -6.36 -3.10 -4.80
N PHE A 77 -5.41 -2.16 -4.84
CA PHE A 77 -4.03 -2.44 -4.44
C PHE A 77 -3.94 -2.89 -2.98
N MET A 78 -4.60 -2.19 -2.06
CA MET A 78 -4.59 -2.56 -0.64
C MET A 78 -5.22 -3.93 -0.39
N LEU A 79 -6.33 -4.25 -1.06
CA LEU A 79 -6.92 -5.59 -0.99
C LEU A 79 -5.94 -6.66 -1.49
N LYS A 80 -5.28 -6.43 -2.63
CA LYS A 80 -4.33 -7.38 -3.20
C LYS A 80 -3.07 -7.52 -2.35
N LEU A 81 -2.62 -6.44 -1.73
CA LEU A 81 -1.52 -6.46 -0.78
C LEU A 81 -1.87 -7.34 0.43
N GLU A 82 -3.03 -7.13 1.06
CA GLU A 82 -3.52 -7.93 2.19
C GLU A 82 -3.75 -9.41 1.85
N GLU A 83 -4.13 -9.72 0.60
CA GLU A 83 -4.31 -11.10 0.12
C GLU A 83 -2.98 -11.85 -0.07
N ASN A 84 -1.88 -11.14 -0.37
CA ASN A 84 -0.60 -11.74 -0.76
C ASN A 84 0.50 -11.63 0.29
N ILE A 85 0.43 -10.63 1.19
CA ILE A 85 1.38 -10.46 2.30
C ILE A 85 0.65 -10.18 3.62
N GLU A 86 1.17 -10.75 4.70
CA GLU A 86 0.59 -10.58 6.04
C GLU A 86 0.99 -9.21 6.62
N ILE A 87 0.18 -8.18 6.33
CA ILE A 87 0.33 -6.86 6.94
C ILE A 87 -0.31 -6.81 8.34
N LYS A 88 0.15 -5.89 9.18
CA LYS A 88 -0.33 -5.70 10.55
C LYS A 88 -1.83 -5.33 10.56
N PRO A 89 -2.74 -6.14 11.15
CA PRO A 89 -4.19 -5.88 11.07
C PRO A 89 -4.66 -4.55 11.67
N THR A 90 -3.92 -4.01 12.64
CA THR A 90 -4.23 -2.74 13.32
C THR A 90 -3.60 -1.52 12.64
N TRP A 91 -2.94 -1.70 11.49
CA TRP A 91 -2.13 -0.66 10.87
C TRP A 91 -2.89 0.64 10.63
N PHE A 92 -4.12 0.55 10.13
CA PHE A 92 -4.89 1.74 9.76
C PHE A 92 -5.15 2.64 10.97
N GLN A 93 -5.50 2.04 12.11
CA GLN A 93 -5.74 2.80 13.34
C GLN A 93 -4.47 3.48 13.84
N GLU A 94 -3.32 2.82 13.73
CA GLU A 94 -2.02 3.34 14.17
C GLU A 94 -1.52 4.47 13.28
N VAL A 95 -1.83 4.44 11.98
CA VAL A 95 -1.47 5.51 11.05
C VAL A 95 -2.43 6.70 11.21
N ALA A 96 -3.74 6.44 11.26
CA ALA A 96 -4.76 7.48 11.33
C ALA A 96 -4.75 8.24 12.67
N PHE A 97 -4.34 7.60 13.78
CA PHE A 97 -4.40 8.18 15.12
C PHE A 97 -3.06 8.14 15.88
N PRO A 98 -2.68 9.22 16.59
CA PRO A 98 -3.43 10.46 16.83
C PRO A 98 -3.49 11.41 15.62
N ALA A 99 -4.49 12.30 15.59
CA ALA A 99 -4.62 13.34 14.56
C ALA A 99 -3.38 14.26 14.55
N PHE A 100 -2.94 14.73 13.38
CA PHE A 100 -1.82 15.68 13.19
C PHE A 100 -0.39 15.20 13.57
N GLU A 101 -0.17 13.88 13.65
CA GLU A 101 1.16 13.29 13.75
C GLU A 101 1.40 12.34 12.56
N ARG A 102 2.55 12.45 11.88
CA ARG A 102 2.85 11.67 10.65
C ARG A 102 2.74 10.15 10.84
N ASN A 103 2.82 9.64 12.07
CA ASN A 103 2.65 8.22 12.47
C ASN A 103 3.19 7.21 11.44
N GLU A 104 4.49 7.34 11.16
CA GLU A 104 5.17 6.41 10.27
C GLU A 104 5.18 5.01 10.91
N THR A 105 4.43 4.10 10.29
CA THR A 105 4.15 2.76 10.79
C THR A 105 4.64 1.73 9.80
N VAL A 106 5.55 0.86 10.22
CA VAL A 106 5.91 -0.32 9.44
C VAL A 106 4.78 -1.34 9.57
N ILE A 107 4.05 -1.55 8.46
CA ILE A 107 2.88 -2.44 8.43
C ILE A 107 3.26 -3.85 7.96
N TYR A 108 4.42 -4.00 7.32
CA TYR A 108 5.01 -5.29 6.95
C TYR A 108 6.52 -5.14 6.89
N GLU A 109 7.24 -6.15 7.38
CA GLU A 109 8.69 -6.28 7.20
C GLU A 109 9.03 -7.76 6.98
N LYS A 110 9.68 -8.04 5.84
CA LYS A 110 10.13 -9.38 5.48
C LYS A 110 11.19 -9.79 6.49
N SER A 111 10.89 -10.81 7.28
CA SER A 111 11.81 -11.35 8.27
C SER A 111 13.10 -11.81 7.59
N LYS A 112 14.20 -11.09 7.82
CA LYS A 112 15.53 -11.59 7.46
C LYS A 112 15.85 -12.72 8.42
N ILE A 113 15.66 -13.96 7.99
CA ILE A 113 16.15 -15.13 8.74
C ILE A 113 17.68 -15.00 8.77
N SER A 114 18.19 -14.45 9.87
CA SER A 114 19.62 -14.36 10.14
C SER A 114 20.02 -15.72 10.72
N PHE A 115 20.53 -16.61 9.87
CA PHE A 115 21.22 -17.79 10.36
C PHE A 115 22.56 -17.34 10.95
N ASN A 116 22.61 -17.13 12.27
CA ASN A 116 23.88 -17.17 12.98
C ASN A 116 24.31 -18.65 13.04
N GLN A 117 25.34 -18.99 12.29
CA GLN A 117 26.14 -20.21 12.51
C GLN A 117 27.02 -20.05 13.74
#